data_AF-A0A3C1UDW3-F1
#
_entry.id   AF-A0A3C1UDW3-F1
#
_cell.length_a   1.000
_cell.length_b   1.000
_cell.length_c   1.000
_cell.angle_alpha   90.00
_cell.angle_beta   90.00
_cell.angle_gamma   90.00
#
_symmetry.space_group_name_H-M   'P 1'
#
loop_
_entity.id
_entity.type
_entity.pdbx_description
1 polymer ?
#
loop_
_entity_poly.entity_id
_entity_poly.type
_entity_poly.pdbx_seq_one_letter_code
_entity_poly.pdbx_strand_id
1 'polypeptide(L)' 'RFACKLAPERNDELREHYGAITPAFHWNKKHWSDVYYTLLSTELVEAIIRESHQLIISTLPKAVRAKYQNA' A
#
# COMPACT_ATOMS: atom_id res chain seq x y z
N ARG A 1 9.19 5.17 -8.47
CA ARG A 1 8.89 4.00 -7.60
C ARG A 1 8.64 4.48 -6.18
N PHE A 2 7.67 3.91 -5.46
CA PHE A 2 7.52 4.08 -4.01
C PHE A 2 7.29 2.72 -3.35
N ALA A 3 7.54 2.61 -2.05
CA ALA A 3 7.18 1.43 -1.27
C ALA A 3 5.89 1.70 -0.49
N CYS A 4 4.94 0.78 -0.53
CA CYS A 4 3.70 0.86 0.25
C CYS A 4 3.44 -0.41 1.04
N LYS A 5 2.75 -0.23 2.17
CA LYS A 5 2.30 -1.34 3.02
C LYS A 5 0.85 -1.67 2.71
N LEU A 6 0.55 -2.93 2.45
CA LEU A 6 -0.81 -3.45 2.27
C LEU A 6 -1.00 -4.73 3.10
N ALA A 7 -2.24 -5.22 3.15
CA ALA A 7 -2.50 -6.56 3.67
C ALA A 7 -1.73 -7.60 2.83
N PRO A 8 -1.24 -8.71 3.43
CA PRO A 8 -0.50 -9.73 2.69
C PRO A 8 -1.24 -10.24 1.45
N GLU A 9 -2.51 -10.56 1.59
CA GLU A 9 -3.35 -11.13 0.53
C GLU A 9 -3.51 -10.14 -0.62
N ARG A 10 -3.64 -8.84 -0.29
CA ARG A 10 -3.72 -7.76 -1.28
C ARG A 10 -2.41 -7.55 -2.02
N ASN A 11 -1.26 -7.66 -1.34
CA ASN A 11 0.03 -7.62 -2.00
C ASN A 11 0.22 -8.77 -2.98
N ASP A 12 -0.20 -9.98 -2.58
CA ASP A 12 -0.06 -11.17 -3.42
C ASP A 12 -0.92 -11.05 -4.69
N GLU A 13 -2.19 -10.63 -4.55
CA GLU A 13 -3.09 -10.33 -5.68
C GLU A 13 -2.46 -9.32 -6.64
N LEU A 14 -1.98 -8.18 -6.13
CA LEU A 14 -1.42 -7.12 -6.97
C LEU A 14 -0.14 -7.55 -7.70
N ARG A 15 0.71 -8.36 -7.08
CA ARG A 15 1.94 -8.87 -7.71
C ARG A 15 1.67 -9.93 -8.77
N GLU A 16 0.60 -10.71 -8.61
CA GLU A 16 0.16 -11.68 -9.60
C GLU A 16 -0.36 -10.98 -10.87
N HIS A 17 -1.11 -9.88 -10.69
CA HIS A 17 -1.75 -9.18 -11.81
C HIS A 17 -0.87 -8.12 -12.48
N TYR A 18 0.09 -7.52 -11.75
CA TYR A 18 0.86 -6.38 -12.23
C TYR A 18 2.37 -6.60 -12.04
N GLY A 19 3.10 -6.81 -13.14
CA GLY A 19 4.57 -6.89 -13.11
C GLY A 19 5.27 -5.61 -12.64
N ALA A 20 4.56 -4.48 -12.64
CA ALA A 20 5.01 -3.20 -12.08
C ALA A 20 4.88 -3.10 -10.55
N ILE A 21 4.41 -4.15 -9.88
CA ILE A 21 4.31 -4.25 -8.43
C ILE A 21 5.15 -5.44 -7.99
N THR A 22 6.22 -5.18 -7.24
CA THR A 22 7.19 -6.23 -6.84
C THR A 22 7.38 -6.26 -5.33
N PRO A 23 7.92 -7.34 -4.75
CA PRO A 23 8.34 -7.34 -3.35
C PRO A 23 9.29 -6.19 -3.05
N ALA A 24 9.02 -5.42 -1.98
CA ALA A 24 9.80 -4.23 -1.68
C ALA A 24 11.24 -4.55 -1.24
N PHE A 25 12.20 -3.79 -1.77
CA PHE A 25 13.61 -3.86 -1.38
C PHE A 25 13.81 -3.43 0.08
N HIS A 26 14.63 -4.16 0.85
CA HIS A 26 14.91 -3.92 2.28
C HIS A 26 13.71 -3.93 3.27
N TRP A 27 12.48 -4.15 2.80
CA TRP A 27 11.29 -4.26 3.65
C TRP A 27 10.86 -5.71 3.88
N ASN A 28 9.92 -5.89 4.81
CA ASN A 28 9.22 -7.17 4.98
C ASN A 28 8.29 -7.40 3.77
N LYS A 29 8.73 -8.28 2.87
CA LYS A 29 8.08 -8.57 1.58
C LYS A 29 6.67 -9.16 1.71
N LYS A 30 6.29 -9.70 2.87
CA LYS A 30 4.91 -10.11 3.14
C LYS A 30 3.95 -8.91 3.18
N HIS A 31 4.42 -7.76 3.67
CA HIS A 31 3.56 -6.59 3.90
C HIS A 31 3.86 -5.42 2.95
N TRP A 32 5.02 -5.40 2.31
CA TRP A 32 5.51 -4.25 1.57
C TRP A 32 5.79 -4.58 0.11
N SER A 33 5.30 -3.74 -0.79
CA SER A 33 5.56 -3.81 -2.24
C SER A 33 6.20 -2.51 -2.75
N ASP A 34 7.12 -2.65 -3.69
CA ASP A 34 7.61 -1.57 -4.52
C ASP A 34 6.67 -1.39 -5.71
N VAL A 35 6.14 -0.18 -5.89
CA VAL A 35 5.22 0.19 -6.97
C VAL A 35 5.93 1.08 -7.97
N TYR A 36 6.08 0.59 -9.20
CA TYR A 36 6.63 1.35 -10.33
C TYR A 36 5.50 2.15 -11.02
N TYR A 37 5.05 3.20 -10.34
CA TYR A 37 3.82 3.95 -10.65
C TYR A 37 3.71 4.50 -12.09
N THR A 38 4.81 4.75 -12.78
CA THR A 38 4.79 5.24 -14.18
C THR A 38 4.31 4.18 -15.18
N LEU A 39 4.18 2.93 -14.75
CA LEU A 39 3.75 1.78 -15.57
C LEU A 39 2.29 1.37 -15.29
N LEU A 40 1.58 2.11 -14.43
CA LEU A 40 0.22 1.81 -13.98
C LEU A 40 -0.70 2.99 -14.30
N SER A 41 -2.02 2.74 -14.30
CA SER A 41 -2.99 3.84 -14.38
C SER A 41 -2.95 4.70 -13.12
N THR A 42 -3.22 6.00 -13.27
CA THR A 42 -3.28 6.94 -12.13
C THR A 42 -4.30 6.48 -11.10
N GLU A 43 -5.45 5.98 -11.54
CA GLU A 43 -6.55 5.54 -10.69
C GLU A 43 -6.12 4.36 -9.81
N LEU A 44 -5.37 3.40 -10.36
CA LEU A 44 -4.86 2.26 -9.60
C LEU A 44 -3.80 2.71 -8.58
N VAL A 45 -2.90 3.60 -8.98
CA VAL A 45 -1.87 4.14 -8.08
C VAL A 45 -2.51 4.88 -6.90
N GLU A 46 -3.52 5.71 -7.16
CA GLU A 46 -4.26 6.42 -6.12
C GLU A 46 -5.01 5.46 -5.18
N ALA A 47 -5.62 4.41 -5.73
CA ALA A 47 -6.29 3.38 -4.93
C ALA A 47 -5.29 2.68 -3.99
N ILE A 48 -4.12 2.27 -4.49
CA ILE A 48 -3.06 1.63 -3.69
C ILE A 48 -2.58 2.56 -2.56
N ILE A 49 -2.36 3.84 -2.87
CA ILE A 49 -1.95 4.83 -1.86
C ILE A 49 -3.03 4.98 -0.78
N ARG A 50 -4.30 5.07 -1.18
CA ARG A 50 -5.43 5.22 -0.25
C ARG A 50 -5.61 4.00 0.64
N GLU A 51 -5.55 2.80 0.07
CA GLU A 51 -5.60 1.53 0.82
C GLU A 51 -4.44 1.45 1.82
N SER A 52 -3.22 1.79 1.40
CA SER A 52 -2.05 1.80 2.28
C SER A 52 -2.20 2.79 3.43
N HIS A 53 -2.66 4.01 3.13
CA HIS A 53 -2.90 5.04 4.14
C HIS A 53 -3.93 4.62 5.17
N GLN A 54 -5.06 4.05 4.73
CA GLN A 54 -6.10 3.52 5.61
C GLN A 54 -5.58 2.38 6.49
N LEU A 55 -4.77 1.48 5.93
CA LEU A 55 -4.14 0.40 6.70
C LEU A 55 -3.19 0.95 7.77
N ILE A 56 -2.37 1.95 7.45
CA ILE A 56 -1.49 2.56 8.47
C ILE A 56 -2.33 3.18 9.59
N ILE A 57 -3.36 3.97 9.25
CA ILE A 57 -4.27 4.58 10.24
C ILE A 57 -4.94 3.52 11.14
N SER A 58 -5.32 2.37 10.58
CA SER A 58 -5.95 1.28 11.35
C SER A 58 -4.99 0.64 12.37
N THR A 59 -3.67 0.74 12.15
CA THR A 59 -2.66 0.26 13.11
C THR A 59 -2.31 1.27 14.20
N LEU A 60 -2.71 2.54 14.08
CA LEU A 60 -2.38 3.56 15.06
C LEU A 60 -3.17 3.38 16.38
N PRO A 61 -2.62 3.84 17.52
CA PRO A 61 -3.37 3.92 18.77
C PRO A 61 -4.66 4.74 18.59
N LYS A 62 -5.72 4.38 19.32
CA LYS A 62 -7.05 5.01 19.19
C LYS A 62 -7.01 6.54 19.30
N ALA A 63 -6.25 7.07 20.24
CA ALA A 63 -6.08 8.50 20.45
C ALA A 63 -5.44 9.22 19.25
N VAL A 64 -4.52 8.56 18.54
CA VAL A 64 -3.86 9.12 17.34
C VAL A 64 -4.79 8.99 16.14
N ARG A 65 -5.43 7.83 15.96
CA ARG A 65 -6.37 7.57 14.86
C ARG A 65 -7.53 8.58 14.82
N ALA A 66 -8.02 9.04 15.98
CA ALA A 66 -9.08 10.05 16.04
C ALA A 66 -8.76 11.34 15.26
N LYS A 67 -7.48 11.69 15.08
CA LYS A 67 -7.05 12.85 14.27
C LYS A 67 -7.31 12.67 12.76
N TYR A 68 -7.51 11.44 12.31
CA TYR A 68 -7.63 11.07 10.90
C TYR A 68 -9.02 10.55 10.52
N GLN A 69 -9.98 10.53 11.45
CA GLN A 69 -11.35 10.01 11.22
C GLN A 69 -12.30 11.02 10.57
N ASN A 70 -11.86 12.27 10.33
CA ASN A 70 -12.67 13.36 9.80
C ASN A 70 -12.11 13.96 8.49
N ALA A 71 -11.30 13.21 7.75
CA ALA A 71 -10.70 13.64 6.47
C ALA A 71 -11.28 12.87 5.29
#